data_AF-A0A8T7GM54-F1
#
_entry.id   AF-A0A8T7GM54-F1
#
_cell.length_a   1.000
_cell.length_b   1.000
_cell.length_c   1.000
_cell.angle_alpha   90.00
_cell.angle_beta   90.00
_cell.angle_gamma   90.00
#
_symmetry.space_group_name_H-M   'P 1'
#
loop_
_entity.id
_entity.type
_entity.pdbx_description
1 polymer ?
#
loop_
_entity_poly.entity_id
_entity_poly.type
_entity_poly.pdbx_seq_one_letter_code
_entity_poly.pdbx_strand_id
1 'polypeptide(L)' 'MATETVSFRLRKELKDLAKRYKLDISKIAREKVEEELERLQREEREKTLAKAAKVLSNVTKDDIVTAVRKSRESRYNG' A
#
# COMPACT_ATOMS: atom_id res chain seq x y z
N MET A 1 -4.69 6.03 19.08
CA MET A 1 -5.07 5.02 18.05
C MET A 1 -6.00 4.04 18.71
N ALA A 2 -7.15 3.75 18.09
CA ALA A 2 -8.07 2.73 18.59
C ALA A 2 -7.50 1.34 18.27
N THR A 3 -7.54 0.43 19.24
CA THR A 3 -7.16 -0.98 19.04
C THR A 3 -8.39 -1.85 19.18
N GLU A 4 -8.54 -2.83 18.29
CA GLU A 4 -9.62 -3.79 18.34
C GLU A 4 -9.08 -5.19 18.68
N THR A 5 -9.86 -5.96 19.46
CA THR A 5 -9.48 -7.34 19.80
C THR A 5 -10.00 -8.28 18.75
N VAL A 6 -9.08 -8.99 18.08
CA VAL A 6 -9.39 -10.08 17.16
C VAL A 6 -9.14 -11.42 17.85
N SER A 7 -10.10 -12.35 17.72
CA SER A 7 -9.99 -13.70 18.24
C SER A 7 -10.05 -14.73 17.11
N PHE A 8 -9.21 -15.75 17.19
CA PHE A 8 -9.18 -16.85 16.23
C PHE A 8 -9.00 -18.19 16.95
N ARG A 9 -9.45 -19.27 16.31
CA ARG A 9 -9.28 -20.62 16.84
C ARG A 9 -7.91 -21.16 16.44
N LEU A 10 -7.14 -21.58 17.43
CA LEU A 10 -5.86 -22.26 17.25
C LEU A 10 -5.98 -23.71 17.73
N ARG A 11 -5.35 -24.65 17.01
CA ARG A 11 -5.26 -26.04 17.46
C ARG A 11 -4.61 -26.10 18.85
N LYS A 12 -5.17 -26.91 19.75
CA LYS A 12 -4.71 -27.03 21.13
C LYS A 12 -3.20 -27.36 21.21
N GLU A 13 -2.73 -28.29 20.38
CA GLU A 13 -1.32 -28.68 20.31
C GLU A 13 -0.38 -27.51 20.02
N LEU A 14 -0.77 -26.61 19.11
CA LEU A 14 0.02 -25.42 18.77
C LEU A 14 0.03 -24.41 19.91
N LYS A 15 -1.10 -24.21 20.58
CA LYS A 15 -1.19 -23.35 21.77
C LYS A 15 -0.31 -23.88 22.91
N ASP A 16 -0.33 -25.19 23.13
CA ASP A 16 0.46 -25.85 24.17
C ASP A 16 1.96 -25.82 23.85
N LEU A 17 2.35 -26.00 22.58
CA LEU A 17 3.73 -25.81 22.12
C LEU A 17 4.18 -24.35 22.30
N ALA A 18 3.38 -23.40 21.85
CA ALA A 18 3.69 -21.98 22.01
C ALA A 18 3.87 -21.59 23.48
N LYS A 19 3.02 -22.11 24.38
CA LYS A 19 3.18 -21.91 25.82
C LYS A 19 4.46 -22.54 26.36
N ARG A 20 4.80 -23.77 25.95
CA ARG A 20 6.05 -24.44 26.35
C ARG A 20 7.30 -23.65 25.94
N TYR A 21 7.29 -23.11 24.73
CA TYR A 21 8.39 -22.30 24.20
C TYR A 21 8.32 -20.82 24.58
N LYS A 22 7.36 -20.40 25.42
CA LYS A 22 7.14 -19.00 25.82
C LYS A 22 7.01 -18.05 24.62
N LEU A 23 6.37 -18.51 23.55
CA LEU A 23 6.08 -17.68 22.39
C LEU A 23 4.93 -16.71 22.68
N ASP A 24 5.14 -15.44 22.34
CA ASP A 24 4.09 -14.44 22.34
C ASP A 24 3.30 -14.51 21.04
N ILE A 25 2.22 -15.30 21.06
CA ILE A 25 1.33 -15.49 19.90
C ILE A 25 0.73 -14.16 19.44
N SER A 26 0.38 -13.27 20.37
CA SER A 26 -0.23 -11.98 20.05
C SER A 26 0.75 -11.06 19.34
N LYS A 27 2.01 -11.03 19.80
CA LYS A 27 3.07 -10.29 19.12
C LYS A 27 3.32 -10.82 17.72
N ILE A 28 3.49 -12.14 17.57
CA ILE A 28 3.75 -12.78 16.26
C ILE A 28 2.58 -12.54 15.31
N ALA A 29 1.35 -12.71 15.78
CA ALA A 29 0.16 -12.47 14.96
C ALA A 29 0.07 -11.02 14.49
N ARG A 30 0.34 -10.06 15.40
CA ARG A 30 0.36 -8.63 15.04
C ARG A 30 1.42 -8.34 13.98
N GLU A 31 2.67 -8.74 14.21
CA GLU A 31 3.78 -8.50 13.28
C GLU A 31 3.49 -9.11 11.90
N LYS A 32 2.93 -10.33 11.85
CA LYS A 32 2.59 -10.96 10.58
C LYS A 32 1.44 -10.32 9.84
N VAL A 33 0.45 -9.81 10.55
CA VAL A 33 -0.64 -9.04 9.92
C VAL A 33 -0.10 -7.71 9.37
N GLU A 34 0.73 -7.00 10.14
CA GLU A 34 1.33 -5.74 9.71
C GLU A 34 2.24 -5.93 8.48
N GLU A 35 3.12 -6.93 8.50
CA GLU A 35 4.01 -7.26 7.38
C GLU A 35 3.22 -7.57 6.10
N GLU A 36 2.16 -8.38 6.21
CA GLU A 36 1.33 -8.74 5.04
C GLU A 36 0.55 -7.54 4.50
N LEU A 37 0.03 -6.67 5.38
CA LEU A 37 -0.64 -5.45 4.96
C LEU A 37 0.32 -4.47 4.28
N GLU A 38 1.53 -4.28 4.81
CA GLU A 38 2.55 -3.45 4.18
C GLU A 38 2.93 -3.97 2.79
N ARG A 39 3.05 -5.30 2.66
CA ARG A 39 3.32 -5.96 1.37
C ARG A 39 2.21 -5.67 0.37
N LEU A 40 0.95 -5.87 0.75
CA LEU A 40 -0.22 -5.62 -0.11
C LEU A 40 -0.33 -4.14 -0.52
N GLN A 41 -0.13 -3.22 0.42
CA GLN A 41 -0.13 -1.79 0.13
C GLN A 41 0.99 -1.38 -0.83
N ARG A 42 2.17 -1.97 -0.69
CA ARG A 42 3.29 -1.72 -1.62
C ARG A 42 2.95 -2.18 -3.03
N GLU A 43 2.43 -3.41 -3.18
CA GLU A 43 2.01 -3.93 -4.48
C GLU A 43 0.91 -3.07 -5.12
N GLU A 44 -0.03 -2.57 -4.33
CA GLU A 44 -1.08 -1.67 -4.82
C GLU A 44 -0.50 -0.34 -5.33
N ARG A 45 0.45 0.25 -4.59
CA ARG A 45 1.18 1.46 -5.03
C ARG A 45 1.95 1.21 -6.32
N GLU A 46 2.68 0.10 -6.41
CA GLU A 46 3.44 -0.27 -7.61
C GLU A 46 2.52 -0.46 -8.82
N LYS A 47 1.40 -1.15 -8.65
CA LYS A 47 0.38 -1.29 -9.72
C LYS A 47 -0.18 0.06 -10.15
N THR A 48 -0.42 0.96 -9.22
CA THR A 48 -0.95 2.30 -9.51
C THR A 48 0.07 3.15 -10.26
N LEU A 49 1.33 3.12 -9.82
CA LEU A 49 2.45 3.78 -10.50
C LEU A 49 2.67 3.22 -11.90
N ALA A 50 2.61 1.90 -12.08
CA ALA A 50 2.74 1.27 -13.39
C ALA A 50 1.60 1.69 -14.35
N LYS A 51 0.36 1.77 -13.85
CA LYS A 51 -0.78 2.29 -14.62
C LYS A 51 -0.55 3.74 -15.03
N ALA A 52 -0.14 4.60 -14.09
CA ALA A 52 0.15 6.00 -14.37
C ALA A 52 1.29 6.13 -15.40
N ALA A 53 2.39 5.39 -15.23
CA ALA A 53 3.52 5.38 -16.14
C ALA A 53 3.10 4.97 -17.56
N LYS A 54 2.23 3.95 -17.70
CA LYS A 54 1.69 3.52 -19.00
C LYS A 54 0.86 4.59 -19.70
N VAL A 55 0.11 5.39 -18.94
CA VAL A 55 -0.65 6.52 -19.50
C VAL A 55 0.30 7.64 -19.89
N LEU A 56 1.23 7.99 -19.00
CA LEU A 56 2.18 9.08 -19.19
C LEU A 56 3.25 8.79 -20.25
N SER A 57 3.58 7.53 -20.53
CA SER A 57 4.56 7.16 -21.55
C SER A 57 4.15 7.57 -22.96
N ASN A 58 2.86 7.82 -23.19
CA ASN A 58 2.36 8.31 -24.47
C ASN A 58 2.43 9.85 -24.61
N VAL A 59 2.82 10.56 -23.55
CA VAL A 59 2.92 12.02 -23.56
C VAL A 59 4.31 12.43 -24.06
N THR A 60 4.34 13.18 -25.16
CA THR A 60 5.60 13.68 -25.72
C THR A 60 6.00 15.01 -25.09
N LYS A 61 7.25 15.42 -25.33
CA LYS A 61 7.77 16.72 -24.86
C LYS A 61 7.00 17.89 -25.47
N ASP A 62 6.57 17.76 -26.73
CA ASP A 62 5.81 18.80 -27.44
C ASP A 62 4.38 18.93 -26.90
N ASP A 63 3.75 17.82 -26.49
CA ASP A 63 2.45 17.83 -25.81
C ASP A 63 2.53 18.64 -24.50
N ILE A 64 3.61 18.44 -23.74
CA ILE A 64 3.87 19.16 -22.49
C ILE A 64 4.07 20.66 -22.76
N VAL A 65 4.93 21.01 -23.73
CA VAL A 65 5.20 22.41 -24.08
C VAL A 65 3.92 23.12 -24.54
N THR A 66 3.10 22.44 -25.35
CA THR A 66 1.83 22.95 -25.85
C THR A 66 0.84 23.18 -24.71
N ALA A 67 0.70 22.21 -23.80
CA ALA A 67 -0.18 22.34 -22.63
C ALA A 67 0.25 23.51 -21.72
N VAL A 68 1.55 23.67 -21.46
CA VAL A 68 2.08 24.77 -20.65
C VAL A 68 1.84 26.13 -21.32
N ARG A 69 2.05 26.25 -22.65
CA ARG A 69 1.76 27.49 -23.40
C ARG A 69 0.29 27.86 -23.33
N LYS A 70 -0.62 26.91 -23.59
CA LYS A 70 -2.08 27.12 -23.49
C LYS A 70 -2.51 27.53 -22.08
N SER A 71 -1.94 26.92 -21.05
CA SER A 71 -2.21 27.30 -19.65
C SER A 71 -1.76 28.72 -19.31
N ARG A 72 -0.67 29.21 -19.92
CA ARG A 72 -0.20 30.59 -19.73
C ARG A 72 -1.10 31.59 -20.46
N GLU A 73 -1.46 31.31 -21.70
CA GLU A 73 -2.37 32.15 -22.49
C GLU A 73 -3.76 32.26 -21.87
N SER A 74 -4.27 31.16 -21.31
CA SER A 74 -5.55 31.14 -20.58
C SER A 74 -5.58 32.06 -19.35
N ARG A 75 -4.44 32.48 -18.80
CA ARG A 75 -4.39 33.44 -17.67
C ARG A 75 -4.49 34.89 -18.12
N TYR A 76 -4.25 35.16 -19.40
CA TYR A 76 -4.31 36.51 -19.98
C TYR A 76 -5.61 36.76 -20.77
N ASN A 77 -6.38 35.70 -21.08
CA ASN A 77 -7.66 35.75 -21.79
C ASN A 77 -8.88 35.47 -20.89
N GLY A 78 -8.74 35.68 -19.57
CA GLY A 78 -9.83 35.57 -18.59
C GLY A 78 -10.07 36.89 -17.86
#